data_AF-A0A3Q9NN96-F1
#
_entry.id   AF-A0A3Q9NN96-F1
#
_cell.length_a   1.000
_cell.length_b   1.000
_cell.length_c   1.000
_cell.angle_alpha   90.00
_cell.angle_beta   90.00
_cell.angle_gamma   90.00
#
_symmetry.space_group_name_H-M   'P 1'
#
loop_
_entity.id
_entity.type
_entity.pdbx_description
1 polymer ?
#
loop_
_entity_poly.entity_id
_entity_poly.type
_entity_poly.pdbx_seq_one_letter_code
_entity_poly.pdbx_strand_id
1 'polypeptide(L)'
;MTNLILAAIAALVVGIVIGVLISRSGQTTNLRQRRVEQQIEELRSEYTRYQAQVNEHFMESAHLLRRFNDAYRDVNQHMARGANRLCNDEEWMEELEQERSRARLEGAREDGVEPPRDYAPKSGPEDKGTLAEDFGLKKGDKSSTSKA
;
A
#
# COMPACT_ATOMS: atom_id res chain seq x y z
N MET A 1 42.48 61.62 -51.08
CA MET A 1 43.13 61.19 -49.82
C MET A 1 42.40 61.77 -48.60
N THR A 2 42.18 63.09 -48.54
CA THR A 2 41.50 63.78 -47.41
C THR A 2 40.04 63.36 -47.15
N ASN A 3 39.24 63.16 -48.20
CA ASN A 3 37.82 62.78 -48.05
C ASN A 3 37.62 61.40 -47.38
N LEU A 4 38.54 60.46 -47.61
CA LEU A 4 38.50 59.14 -46.97
C LEU A 4 38.80 59.23 -45.48
N ILE A 5 39.72 60.12 -45.09
CA ILE A 5 40.06 60.36 -43.68
C ILE A 5 38.88 61.01 -42.95
N LEU A 6 38.20 61.98 -43.58
CA LEU A 6 36.98 62.60 -43.04
C LEU A 6 35.83 61.59 -42.87
N ALA A 7 35.61 60.72 -43.86
CA ALA A 7 34.61 59.66 -43.76
C ALA A 7 34.91 58.66 -42.65
N ALA A 8 36.18 58.28 -42.48
CA ALA A 8 36.62 57.37 -41.42
C ALA A 8 36.39 57.97 -40.01
N ILE A 9 36.70 59.26 -39.82
CA ILE A 9 36.46 59.96 -38.56
C ILE A 9 34.96 60.08 -38.29
N ALA A 10 34.16 60.43 -39.29
CA ALA A 10 32.71 60.51 -39.14
C ALA A 10 32.09 59.15 -38.74
N ALA A 11 32.52 58.06 -39.38
CA ALA A 11 32.08 56.71 -39.03
C ALA A 11 32.49 56.32 -37.60
N LEU A 12 33.70 56.69 -37.16
CA LEU A 12 34.18 56.45 -35.79
C LEU A 12 33.31 57.18 -34.76
N VAL A 13 33.01 58.46 -34.99
CA VAL A 13 32.17 59.26 -34.09
C VAL A 13 30.77 58.66 -33.99
N VAL A 14 30.16 58.28 -35.12
CA VAL A 14 28.85 57.63 -35.14
C VAL A 14 28.90 56.29 -34.40
N GLY A 15 29.94 55.48 -34.62
CA GLY A 15 30.14 54.22 -33.90
C GLY A 15 30.27 54.39 -32.39
N ILE A 16 31.00 55.41 -31.93
CA ILE A 16 31.15 55.72 -30.50
C ILE A 16 29.80 56.15 -29.91
N VAL A 17 29.06 57.02 -30.60
CA VAL A 17 27.74 57.48 -30.13
C VAL A 17 26.78 56.31 -29.99
N ILE A 18 26.69 55.44 -31.01
CA ILE A 18 25.83 54.25 -30.97
C ILE A 18 26.31 53.29 -29.86
N GLY A 19 27.61 53.07 -29.73
CA GLY A 19 28.19 52.20 -28.69
C GLY A 19 27.87 52.68 -27.27
N VAL A 20 27.94 53.99 -27.01
CA VAL A 20 27.60 54.57 -25.71
C VAL A 20 26.10 54.47 -25.41
N LEU A 21 25.24 54.66 -26.42
CA LEU A 21 23.79 54.52 -26.26
C LEU A 21 23.39 53.08 -25.89
N ILE A 22 23.98 52.08 -26.55
CA ILE A 22 23.76 50.66 -26.25
C ILE A 22 24.32 50.29 -24.87
N SER A 23 25.51 50.79 -24.51
CA SER A 23 26.14 50.52 -23.21
C SER A 23 25.32 51.07 -22.03
N ARG A 24 24.73 52.27 -22.14
CA ARG A 24 23.85 52.81 -21.09
C ARG A 24 22.56 52.00 -20.93
N SER A 25 22.03 51.43 -22.01
CA SER A 25 20.86 50.54 -21.95
C SER A 25 21.14 49.27 -21.13
N GLY A 26 22.33 48.67 -21.28
CA GLY A 26 22.75 47.46 -20.56
C GLY A 26 22.89 47.63 -19.04
N GLN A 27 22.96 48.84 -18.49
CA GLN A 27 23.00 48.99 -17.03
C GLN A 27 21.68 48.62 -16.36
N THR A 28 20.54 48.76 -17.05
CA THR A 28 19.22 48.39 -16.52
C THR A 28 19.00 46.87 -16.47
N THR A 29 19.73 46.08 -17.27
CA THR A 29 19.64 44.62 -17.25
C THR A 29 20.30 44.01 -16.02
N ASN A 30 21.32 44.67 -15.44
CA ASN A 30 21.96 44.23 -14.19
C ASN A 30 20.98 44.16 -13.01
N LEU A 31 20.02 45.09 -12.92
CA LEU A 31 18.98 45.06 -11.88
C LEU A 31 17.99 43.91 -12.09
N ARG A 32 17.63 43.61 -13.35
CA ARG A 32 16.77 42.47 -13.68
C ARG A 32 17.47 41.15 -13.38
N GLN A 33 18.76 41.06 -13.72
CA GLN A 33 19.56 39.86 -13.47
C GLN A 33 19.71 39.57 -11.98
N ARG A 34 19.99 40.59 -11.16
CA ARG A 34 19.98 40.45 -9.70
C ARG A 34 18.64 39.99 -9.14
N ARG A 35 17.51 40.50 -9.67
CA ARG A 35 16.18 40.06 -9.24
C ARG A 35 15.93 38.58 -9.58
N VAL A 36 16.35 38.14 -10.76
CA VAL A 36 16.23 36.72 -11.15
C VAL A 36 17.10 35.83 -10.26
N GLU A 37 18.34 36.25 -9.98
CA GLU A 37 19.23 35.54 -9.05
C GLU A 37 18.61 35.45 -7.63
N GLN A 38 18.02 36.54 -7.13
CA GLN A 38 17.30 36.54 -5.86
C GLN A 38 16.11 35.58 -5.85
N GLN A 39 15.33 35.54 -6.94
CA GLN A 39 14.20 34.62 -7.06
C GLN A 39 14.66 33.15 -7.05
N ILE A 40 15.78 32.84 -7.71
CA ILE A 40 16.35 31.49 -7.72
C ILE A 40 16.79 31.10 -6.30
N GLU A 41 17.45 32.01 -5.58
CA GLU A 41 17.92 31.76 -4.22
C GLU A 41 16.75 31.58 -3.25
N GLU A 42 15.72 32.42 -3.36
CA GLU A 42 14.49 32.31 -2.58
C GLU A 42 13.82 30.94 -2.82
N LEU A 43 13.63 30.54 -4.07
CA LEU A 43 13.02 29.25 -4.42
C LEU A 43 13.83 28.06 -3.90
N ARG A 44 15.15 28.13 -3.97
CA ARG A 44 16.04 27.11 -3.40
C ARG A 44 15.90 27.04 -1.89
N SER A 45 15.87 28.19 -1.23
CA SER A 45 15.70 28.25 0.23
C SER A 45 14.36 27.68 0.68
N GLU A 46 13.26 27.98 -0.04
CA GLU A 46 11.94 27.42 0.22
C GLU A 46 11.94 25.90 0.03
N TYR A 47 12.59 25.41 -1.03
CA TYR A 47 12.69 23.98 -1.29
C TYR A 47 13.48 23.25 -0.21
N THR A 48 14.62 23.79 0.23
CA THR A 48 15.39 23.22 1.34
C THR A 48 14.60 23.23 2.64
N ARG A 49 13.86 24.31 2.92
CA ARG A 49 12.98 24.39 4.09
C ARG A 49 11.84 23.36 4.02
N TYR A 50 11.23 23.18 2.86
CA TYR A 50 10.20 22.18 2.64
C TYR A 50 10.76 20.76 2.87
N GLN A 51 11.92 20.44 2.31
CA GLN A 51 12.58 19.15 2.54
C GLN A 51 12.84 18.90 4.03
N ALA A 52 13.32 19.91 4.77
CA ALA A 52 13.54 19.80 6.20
C ALA A 52 12.22 19.56 6.97
N GLN A 53 11.15 20.27 6.61
CA GLN A 53 9.84 20.10 7.24
C GLN A 53 9.25 18.71 6.99
N VAL A 54 9.39 18.19 5.77
CA VAL A 54 8.95 16.84 5.42
C VAL A 54 9.73 15.80 6.23
N ASN A 55 11.05 15.96 6.33
CA ASN A 55 11.87 15.07 7.13
C ASN A 55 11.47 15.07 8.61
N GLU A 56 11.24 16.26 9.19
CA GLU A 56 10.76 16.40 10.57
C GLU A 56 9.43 15.68 10.77
N HIS A 57 8.46 15.88 9.86
CA HIS A 57 7.16 15.22 9.93
C HIS A 57 7.28 13.69 9.87
N PHE A 58 8.17 13.14 9.04
CA PHE A 58 8.39 11.70 8.95
C PHE A 58 9.13 11.14 10.17
N MET A 59 10.06 11.89 10.76
CA MET A 59 10.68 11.49 12.04
C MET A 59 9.64 11.43 13.16
N GLU A 60 8.82 12.48 13.29
CA GLU A 60 7.73 12.50 14.28
C GLU A 60 6.74 11.37 14.02
N SER A 61 6.33 11.16 12.77
CA SER A 61 5.44 10.06 12.38
C SER A 61 6.02 8.70 12.72
N ALA A 62 7.32 8.47 12.49
CA ALA A 62 7.99 7.22 12.85
C ALA A 62 8.01 7.00 14.37
N HIS A 63 8.18 8.06 15.16
CA HIS A 63 8.08 8.00 16.62
C HIS A 63 6.66 7.66 17.10
N LEU A 64 5.63 8.25 16.49
CA LEU A 64 4.24 7.90 16.79
C LEU A 64 3.94 6.45 16.40
N LEU A 65 4.35 6.03 15.21
CA LEU A 65 4.13 4.67 14.72
C LEU A 65 4.81 3.62 15.61
N ARG A 66 6.02 3.92 16.11
CA ARG A 66 6.71 3.05 17.05
C ARG A 66 5.92 2.89 18.35
N ARG A 67 5.48 3.99 18.96
CA ARG A 67 4.64 3.97 20.18
C ARG A 67 3.34 3.21 19.97
N PHE A 68 2.71 3.39 18.81
CA PHE A 68 1.51 2.64 18.43
C PHE A 68 1.78 1.14 18.34
N ASN A 69 2.87 0.74 17.67
CA ASN A 69 3.23 -0.67 17.55
C ASN A 69 3.58 -1.31 18.90
N ASP A 70 4.24 -0.57 19.79
CA ASP A 70 4.52 -1.02 21.15
C ASP A 70 3.20 -1.23 21.93
N ALA A 71 2.26 -0.29 21.87
CA ALA A 71 0.94 -0.44 22.47
C ALA A 71 0.13 -1.61 21.87
N TYR A 72 0.20 -1.83 20.55
CA TYR A 72 -0.42 -2.96 19.89
C TYR A 72 0.13 -4.29 20.42
N ARG A 73 1.45 -4.39 20.60
CA ARG A 73 2.09 -5.57 21.18
C ARG A 73 1.64 -5.82 22.62
N ASP A 74 1.55 -4.77 23.43
CA ASP A 74 1.08 -4.87 24.81
C ASP A 74 -0.36 -5.38 24.89
N VAL A 75 -1.25 -4.85 24.04
CA VAL A 75 -2.64 -5.32 23.93
C VAL A 75 -2.69 -6.80 23.52
N ASN A 76 -1.91 -7.18 22.51
CA ASN A 76 -1.88 -8.57 22.05
C ASN A 76 -1.35 -9.52 23.14
N GLN A 77 -0.31 -9.10 23.87
CA GLN A 77 0.22 -9.88 24.98
C GLN A 77 -0.78 -9.98 26.14
N HIS A 78 -1.52 -8.90 26.42
CA HIS A 78 -2.59 -8.90 27.41
C HIS A 78 -3.72 -9.87 27.02
N MET A 79 -4.16 -9.86 25.75
CA MET A 79 -5.16 -10.83 25.25
C MET A 79 -4.65 -12.26 25.35
N ALA A 80 -3.41 -12.54 24.98
CA ALA A 80 -2.83 -13.88 25.08
C ALA A 80 -2.78 -14.38 26.53
N ARG A 81 -2.35 -13.53 27.48
CA ARG A 81 -2.35 -13.87 28.91
C ARG A 81 -3.78 -14.06 29.44
N GLY A 82 -4.71 -13.21 29.03
CA GLY A 82 -6.13 -13.31 29.40
C GLY A 82 -6.75 -14.61 28.91
N ALA A 83 -6.56 -14.95 27.63
CA ALA A 83 -7.01 -16.21 27.06
C ALA A 83 -6.40 -17.42 27.79
N ASN A 84 -5.09 -17.41 28.05
CA ASN A 84 -4.46 -18.49 28.81
C ASN A 84 -5.03 -18.59 30.22
N ARG A 85 -5.22 -17.48 30.94
CA ARG A 85 -5.77 -17.51 32.29
C ARG A 85 -7.23 -17.99 32.34
N LEU A 86 -8.03 -17.63 31.34
CA LEU A 86 -9.45 -17.98 31.28
C LEU A 86 -9.69 -19.41 30.75
N CYS A 87 -8.81 -19.92 29.89
CA CYS A 87 -8.93 -21.26 29.31
C CYS A 87 -8.14 -22.34 30.07
N ASN A 88 -7.11 -21.95 30.82
CA ASN A 88 -6.26 -22.85 31.58
C ASN A 88 -6.72 -22.94 33.04
N ASP A 89 -8.04 -23.06 33.24
CA ASP A 89 -8.60 -23.49 34.52
C ASP A 89 -8.19 -24.96 34.67
N GLU A 90 -7.07 -25.20 35.36
CA GLU A 90 -6.47 -26.53 35.51
C GLU A 90 -7.47 -27.54 36.08
N GLU A 91 -8.41 -27.08 36.92
CA GLU A 91 -9.53 -27.87 37.43
C GLU A 91 -10.45 -28.38 36.31
N TRP A 92 -10.82 -27.53 35.34
CA TRP A 92 -11.66 -27.93 34.21
C TRP A 92 -10.95 -28.91 33.28
N MET A 93 -9.66 -28.72 33.03
CA MET A 93 -8.87 -29.62 32.19
C MET A 93 -8.65 -30.99 32.84
N GLU A 94 -8.37 -31.04 34.15
CA GLU A 94 -8.30 -32.30 34.90
C GLU A 94 -9.65 -33.02 34.94
N GLU A 95 -10.76 -32.30 35.13
CA GLU A 95 -12.11 -32.87 35.12
C GLU A 95 -12.46 -33.42 33.72
N LEU A 96 -12.07 -32.73 32.64
CA LEU A 96 -12.23 -33.20 31.26
C LEU A 96 -11.37 -34.42 30.95
N GLU A 97 -10.13 -34.48 31.43
CA GLU A 97 -9.27 -35.65 31.27
C GLU A 97 -9.82 -36.85 32.07
N GLN A 98 -10.38 -36.61 33.26
CA GLN A 98 -11.02 -37.64 34.06
C GLN A 98 -12.33 -38.15 33.43
N GLU A 99 -13.17 -37.26 32.89
CA GLU A 99 -14.35 -37.60 32.08
C GLU A 99 -13.94 -38.39 30.84
N ARG A 100 -12.93 -37.94 30.10
CA ARG A 100 -12.47 -38.60 28.87
C ARG A 100 -11.86 -39.98 29.13
N SER A 101 -11.13 -40.14 30.24
CA SER A 101 -10.61 -41.44 30.66
C SER A 101 -11.71 -42.39 31.13
N ARG A 102 -12.73 -41.88 31.85
CA ARG A 102 -13.95 -42.64 32.17
C ARG A 102 -14.72 -43.06 30.90
N ALA A 103 -14.96 -42.14 29.98
CA ALA A 103 -15.62 -42.41 28.70
C ALA A 103 -14.82 -43.39 27.83
N ARG A 104 -13.49 -43.38 27.89
CA ARG A 104 -12.62 -44.35 27.20
C ARG A 104 -12.71 -45.75 27.82
N LEU A 105 -12.89 -45.83 29.14
CA LEU A 105 -13.09 -47.09 29.87
C LEU A 105 -14.50 -47.66 29.62
N GLU A 106 -15.52 -46.82 29.45
CA GLU A 106 -16.88 -47.23 29.06
C GLU A 106 -17.03 -47.53 27.56
N GLY A 107 -16.30 -46.81 26.70
CA GLY A 107 -16.35 -46.91 25.23
C GLY A 107 -15.54 -48.04 24.61
N ALA A 108 -14.93 -48.91 25.42
CA ALA A 108 -14.32 -50.16 24.94
C ALA A 108 -15.36 -51.27 24.65
N ARG A 109 -16.65 -50.94 24.66
CA ARG A 109 -17.70 -51.77 24.09
C ARG A 109 -17.87 -51.41 22.62
N GLU A 110 -17.40 -52.31 21.78
CA GLU A 110 -17.51 -52.27 20.32
C GLU A 110 -18.93 -51.92 19.86
N ASP A 111 -19.09 -50.73 19.25
CA ASP A 111 -19.82 -50.57 17.99
C ASP A 111 -19.73 -49.11 17.50
N GLY A 112 -19.23 -48.91 16.27
CA GLY A 112 -19.71 -47.82 15.41
C GLY A 112 -19.08 -46.43 15.49
N VAL A 113 -17.80 -46.25 15.89
CA VAL A 113 -17.13 -44.96 15.65
C VAL A 113 -16.57 -44.91 14.24
N GLU A 114 -17.40 -44.52 13.28
CA GLU A 114 -16.96 -44.25 11.91
C GLU A 114 -16.70 -42.74 11.73
N PRO A 115 -15.59 -42.32 11.10
CA PRO A 115 -15.29 -40.90 10.87
C PRO A 115 -16.44 -40.19 10.15
N PRO A 116 -16.67 -38.88 10.40
CA PRO A 116 -17.68 -38.11 9.68
C PRO A 116 -17.45 -38.24 8.17
N ARG A 117 -18.41 -38.87 7.48
CA ARG A 117 -18.37 -39.00 6.03
C ARG A 117 -18.90 -37.68 5.45
N ASP A 118 -18.06 -36.90 4.78
CA ASP A 118 -18.42 -35.64 4.10
C ASP A 118 -19.30 -35.85 2.84
N TYR A 119 -19.85 -37.06 2.62
CA TYR A 119 -20.69 -37.41 1.48
C TYR A 119 -22.07 -37.90 1.93
N ALA A 120 -23.09 -37.53 1.17
CA ALA A 120 -24.45 -38.04 1.36
C ALA A 120 -24.51 -39.53 0.95
N PRO A 121 -24.96 -40.45 1.82
CA PRO A 121 -25.14 -41.84 1.45
C PRO A 121 -26.27 -41.98 0.42
N LYS A 122 -26.11 -42.93 -0.51
CA LYS A 122 -27.16 -43.28 -1.48
C LYS A 122 -28.33 -43.95 -0.74
N SER A 123 -29.56 -43.55 -1.03
CA SER A 123 -30.75 -44.11 -0.41
C SER A 123 -31.03 -45.57 -0.82
N GLY A 124 -30.45 -46.02 -1.94
CA GLY A 124 -30.57 -47.39 -2.44
C GLY A 124 -29.41 -47.76 -3.39
N PRO A 125 -29.26 -49.05 -3.73
CA PRO A 125 -28.16 -49.54 -4.57
C PRO A 125 -28.17 -48.96 -5.99
N GLU A 126 -29.37 -48.69 -6.48
CA GLU A 126 -29.64 -48.17 -7.83
C GLU A 126 -29.77 -46.64 -7.85
N ASP A 127 -29.78 -45.99 -6.68
CA ASP A 127 -29.95 -44.55 -6.58
C ASP A 127 -28.65 -43.82 -6.92
N LYS A 128 -28.77 -42.80 -7.76
CA LYS A 128 -27.65 -41.96 -8.17
C LYS A 128 -27.28 -41.02 -7.03
N GLY A 129 -25.98 -40.87 -6.78
CA GLY A 129 -25.46 -40.00 -5.73
C GLY A 129 -25.78 -38.53 -6.01
N THR A 130 -25.70 -37.69 -4.97
CA THR A 130 -25.99 -36.24 -5.04
C THR A 130 -25.07 -35.45 -5.97
N LEU A 131 -23.96 -36.05 -6.43
CA LEU A 131 -23.03 -35.49 -7.40
C LEU A 131 -23.22 -36.02 -8.83
N ALA A 132 -24.24 -36.84 -9.08
CA ALA A 132 -24.53 -37.31 -10.42
C ALA A 132 -25.02 -36.15 -11.31
N GLU A 133 -24.55 -36.11 -12.55
CA GLU A 133 -24.88 -35.08 -13.55
C GLU A 133 -26.38 -34.91 -13.81
N ASP A 134 -27.18 -35.94 -13.50
CA ASP A 134 -28.63 -35.94 -13.64
C ASP A 134 -29.40 -35.90 -12.30
N PHE A 135 -28.71 -35.65 -11.19
CA PHE A 135 -29.34 -35.52 -9.87
C PHE A 135 -30.31 -34.32 -9.86
N GLY A 136 -31.60 -34.60 -9.67
CA GLY A 136 -32.66 -33.58 -9.70
C GLY A 136 -33.24 -33.27 -11.09
N LEU A 137 -32.77 -33.90 -12.16
CA LEU A 137 -33.31 -33.70 -13.52
C LEU A 137 -34.38 -34.75 -13.86
N LYS A 138 -35.58 -34.30 -14.25
CA LYS A 138 -36.62 -35.20 -14.79
C LYS A 138 -36.23 -35.62 -16.21
N LYS A 139 -36.10 -36.93 -16.43
CA LYS A 139 -35.83 -37.55 -17.74
C LYS A 139 -37.02 -37.29 -18.69
N GLY A 140 -36.99 -36.17 -19.39
CA GLY A 140 -38.09 -35.79 -20.27
C GLY A 140 -37.86 -34.61 -21.20
N ASP A 141 -36.76 -33.85 -21.08
CA ASP A 141 -36.50 -32.74 -22.00
C ASP A 141 -35.17 -32.92 -22.73
N LYS A 142 -35.17 -33.83 -23.71
CA LYS A 142 -34.18 -33.79 -24.79
C LYS A 142 -34.71 -32.84 -25.85
N SER A 143 -34.47 -31.53 -25.66
CA SER A 143 -34.70 -30.56 -26.72
C SER A 143 -33.80 -30.90 -27.90
N SER A 144 -34.42 -31.32 -28.98
CA SER A 144 -33.85 -31.43 -30.31
C SER A 144 -33.14 -30.13 -30.69
N THR A 145 -31.83 -30.17 -30.92
CA THR A 145 -31.16 -29.24 -31.83
C THR A 145 -30.19 -30.04 -32.68
N SER A 146 -30.74 -30.64 -33.72
CA SER A 146 -30.00 -31.14 -34.87
C SER A 146 -29.99 -30.04 -35.93
N LYS A 147 -28.79 -29.57 -36.29
CA LYS A 147 -28.36 -29.02 -37.59
C LYS A 147 -29.36 -28.15 -38.39
N ALA A 148 -29.05 -26.86 -38.50
CA ALA A 148 -28.63 -26.20 -39.75
C ALA A 148 -28.14 -24.78 -39.42
#